data_AF-A0A9W6UXC0-F1
#
_entry.id   AF-A0A9W6UXC0-F1
#
_cell.length_a   1.000
_cell.length_b   1.000
_cell.length_c   1.000
_cell.angle_alpha   90.00
_cell.angle_beta   90.00
_cell.angle_gamma   90.00
#
_symmetry.space_group_name_H-M   'P 1'
#
loop_
_entity.id
_entity.type
_entity.pdbx_description
1 polymer ?
#
loop_
_entity_poly.entity_id
_entity_poly.type
_entity_poly.pdbx_seq_one_letter_code
_entity_poly.pdbx_strand_id
1 'polypeptide(L)'
;MDLESELRAAMAEHTAGTTAPPSLAAAVRRRHRRRVVRIRVTVGTAAAAAAAAFVVTPAYHSMTRVDSAGVHTTPAGSPASPDRSASPPAPGLPASPPSGDRPGAGSSKRPAARPTGPAMKGDGPDGGPARIRRVGWVTYLPPGLAAEQPCVEHDERGGRTTTCRWSGPPGWVEIRVVRGTGLSGPEDLYRGDPAVPQYTSVRGVRAAVTDRPDSGRQVAWMARPGVGAVVAAGGGSVRDQLMRIAEGVRL
;
A
#
# COMPACT_ATOMS: atom_id res chain seq x y z
N MET A 1 -27.28 36.65 -45.70
CA MET A 1 -26.69 36.48 -44.35
C MET A 1 -25.82 35.24 -44.42
N ASP A 2 -24.51 35.38 -44.29
CA ASP A 2 -23.56 34.27 -44.43
C ASP A 2 -23.22 33.71 -43.04
N LEU A 3 -23.83 32.57 -42.70
CA LEU A 3 -23.67 31.88 -41.42
C LEU A 3 -22.22 31.53 -41.08
N GLU A 4 -21.38 31.32 -42.10
CA GLU A 4 -19.97 31.02 -41.87
C GLU A 4 -19.20 32.23 -41.35
N SER A 5 -19.59 33.43 -41.78
CA SER A 5 -18.98 34.67 -41.32
C SER A 5 -19.33 34.97 -39.85
N GLU A 6 -20.56 34.68 -39.43
CA GLU A 6 -21.00 34.82 -38.04
C GLU A 6 -20.34 33.79 -37.12
N LEU A 7 -20.21 32.54 -37.59
CA LEU A 7 -19.50 31.51 -36.82
C LEU A 7 -18.01 31.85 -36.66
N ARG A 8 -17.35 32.36 -37.72
CA ARG A 8 -15.96 32.84 -37.64
C ARG A 8 -15.81 34.01 -36.67
N ALA A 9 -16.73 34.96 -36.68
CA ALA A 9 -16.73 36.09 -35.76
C ALA A 9 -16.94 35.65 -34.30
N ALA A 10 -17.93 34.79 -34.05
CA ALA A 10 -18.21 34.26 -32.71
C ALA A 10 -17.05 33.42 -32.15
N MET A 11 -16.40 32.59 -32.97
CA MET A 11 -15.22 31.85 -32.56
C MET A 11 -14.01 32.75 -32.30
N ALA A 12 -13.82 33.82 -33.07
CA ALA A 12 -12.76 34.80 -32.85
C ALA A 12 -12.96 35.57 -31.53
N GLU A 13 -14.19 35.93 -31.20
CA GLU A 13 -14.52 36.63 -29.95
C GLU A 13 -14.34 35.71 -28.73
N HIS A 14 -14.72 34.42 -28.85
CA HIS A 14 -14.55 33.45 -27.77
C HIS A 14 -13.07 33.05 -27.54
N THR A 15 -12.23 33.13 -28.57
CA THR A 15 -10.78 32.87 -28.46
C THR A 15 -9.99 34.06 -27.91
N ALA A 16 -10.50 35.29 -28.08
CA ALA A 16 -9.89 36.48 -27.48
C ALA A 16 -10.03 36.53 -25.93
N GLY A 17 -11.05 35.89 -25.37
CA GLY A 17 -11.27 35.81 -23.91
C GLY A 17 -10.53 34.68 -23.19
N THR A 18 -9.88 33.75 -23.90
CA THR A 18 -9.24 32.55 -23.35
C THR A 18 -7.71 32.56 -23.40
N THR A 19 -7.11 33.70 -23.75
CA THR A 19 -5.67 33.90 -23.65
C THR A 19 -5.26 34.07 -22.19
N ALA A 20 -4.53 33.09 -21.67
CA ALA A 20 -3.93 33.17 -20.33
C ALA A 20 -3.10 34.46 -20.22
N PRO A 21 -3.19 35.21 -19.10
CA PRO A 21 -2.43 36.43 -18.91
C PRO A 21 -0.94 36.19 -19.19
N PRO A 22 -0.21 37.14 -19.81
CA PRO A 22 1.20 36.96 -20.14
C PRO A 22 2.08 36.67 -18.90
N SER A 23 1.62 37.11 -17.72
CA SER A 23 2.21 36.80 -16.42
C SER A 23 2.14 35.31 -16.06
N LEU A 24 1.06 34.62 -16.44
CA LEU A 24 0.85 33.18 -16.20
C LEU A 24 1.74 32.35 -17.13
N ALA A 25 1.84 32.73 -18.40
CA ALA A 25 2.77 32.11 -19.34
C ALA A 25 4.23 32.27 -18.89
N ALA A 26 4.61 33.45 -18.40
CA ALA A 26 5.94 33.69 -17.84
C ALA A 26 6.20 32.87 -16.55
N ALA A 27 5.21 32.75 -15.67
CA ALA A 27 5.30 31.94 -14.46
C ALA A 27 5.45 30.44 -14.77
N VAL A 28 4.69 29.92 -15.75
CA VAL A 28 4.81 28.54 -16.23
C VAL A 28 6.18 28.30 -16.84
N ARG A 29 6.68 29.19 -17.70
CA ARG A 29 8.04 29.08 -18.28
C ARG A 29 9.11 29.10 -17.19
N ARG A 30 8.98 29.96 -16.17
CA ARG A 30 9.94 30.04 -15.05
C ARG A 30 9.92 28.78 -14.19
N ARG A 31 8.73 28.22 -13.91
CA ARG A 31 8.56 26.96 -13.17
C ARG A 31 9.10 25.78 -13.97
N HIS A 32 8.85 25.74 -15.28
CA HIS A 32 9.36 24.72 -16.18
C HIS A 32 10.89 24.75 -16.27
N ARG A 33 11.51 25.93 -16.46
CA ARG A 33 12.98 26.07 -16.42
C ARG A 33 13.57 25.58 -15.09
N ARG A 34 12.96 25.92 -13.96
CA ARG A 34 13.40 25.44 -12.64
C ARG A 34 13.31 23.91 -12.50
N ARG A 35 12.27 23.28 -13.06
CA ARG A 35 12.15 21.81 -13.09
C ARG A 35 13.24 21.17 -13.96
N VAL A 36 13.46 21.69 -15.18
CA VAL A 36 14.49 21.18 -16.10
C VAL A 36 15.90 21.28 -15.50
N VAL A 37 16.22 22.39 -14.84
CA VAL A 37 17.53 22.55 -14.16
C VAL A 37 17.73 21.53 -13.04
N ARG A 38 16.70 21.27 -12.21
CA ARG A 38 16.79 20.26 -11.14
C ARG A 38 16.98 18.83 -11.67
N ILE A 39 16.35 18.49 -12.79
CA ILE A 39 16.50 17.19 -13.44
C ILE A 39 17.92 17.03 -14.01
N ARG A 40 18.49 18.10 -14.61
CA ARG A 40 19.87 18.05 -15.12
C ARG A 40 20.93 17.95 -14.01
N VAL A 41 20.69 18.57 -12.86
CA VAL A 41 21.60 18.48 -11.70
C VAL A 41 21.58 17.10 -11.04
N THR A 42 20.48 16.36 -11.13
CA THR A 42 20.35 15.00 -10.56
C THR A 42 20.81 13.88 -11.50
N VAL A 43 20.78 14.09 -12.82
CA VAL A 43 21.33 13.14 -13.81
C VAL A 43 22.84 13.39 -14.07
N GLY A 44 23.32 14.62 -13.89
CA GLY A 44 24.72 14.99 -14.14
C GLY A 44 25.74 14.43 -13.14
N THR A 45 25.34 14.01 -11.95
CA THR A 45 26.24 13.41 -10.95
C THR A 45 26.42 11.90 -11.11
N ALA A 46 25.55 11.22 -11.84
CA ALA A 46 25.69 9.77 -12.12
C ALA A 46 26.58 9.48 -13.34
N ALA A 47 26.75 10.43 -14.27
CA ALA A 47 27.55 10.23 -15.49
C ALA A 47 29.06 10.52 -15.31
N ALA A 48 29.46 11.26 -14.26
CA ALA A 48 30.86 11.59 -14.03
C ALA A 48 31.69 10.45 -13.37
N ALA A 49 31.03 9.41 -12.84
CA ALA A 49 31.71 8.29 -12.18
C ALA A 49 32.04 7.11 -13.13
N ALA A 50 31.56 7.11 -14.38
CA ALA A 50 31.68 5.96 -15.29
C ALA A 50 32.80 6.09 -16.36
N ALA A 51 33.54 7.19 -16.38
CA ALA A 51 34.47 7.53 -17.47
C ALA A 51 35.97 7.32 -17.15
N ALA A 52 36.32 6.51 -16.13
CA ALA A 52 37.71 6.38 -15.66
C ALA A 52 38.22 4.92 -15.49
N ALA A 53 37.75 3.97 -16.29
CA ALA A 53 38.29 2.60 -16.23
C ALA A 53 38.32 1.85 -17.57
N PHE A 54 38.83 2.49 -18.63
CA PHE A 54 39.29 1.78 -19.82
C PHE A 54 40.70 2.22 -20.20
N VAL A 55 41.71 1.51 -19.68
CA VAL A 55 43.03 1.41 -20.32
C VAL A 55 43.42 -0.07 -20.36
N VAL A 56 43.13 -0.68 -21.51
CA VAL A 56 44.00 -1.53 -22.34
C VAL A 56 45.05 -2.40 -21.60
N THR A 57 44.81 -3.71 -21.60
CA THR A 57 45.80 -4.82 -21.49
C THR A 57 46.86 -4.78 -22.59
N PRO A 58 48.10 -5.25 -22.38
CA PRO A 58 48.42 -6.62 -22.80
C PRO A 58 49.58 -7.35 -22.06
N ALA A 59 49.70 -8.64 -22.38
CA ALA A 59 50.91 -9.49 -22.43
C ALA A 59 51.17 -10.50 -21.30
N TYR A 60 50.96 -11.76 -21.68
CA TYR A 60 51.55 -13.01 -21.20
C TYR A 60 53.05 -12.90 -20.86
N HIS A 61 53.49 -13.53 -19.75
CA HIS A 61 54.73 -14.32 -19.55
C HIS A 61 54.68 -14.89 -18.12
N SER A 62 54.33 -16.16 -17.90
CA SER A 62 55.22 -17.34 -17.75
C SER A 62 56.14 -17.35 -16.52
N MET A 63 56.12 -18.50 -15.81
CA MET A 63 57.15 -19.11 -14.93
C MET A 63 56.83 -19.25 -13.42
N THR A 64 56.37 -20.46 -13.06
CA THR A 64 56.88 -21.41 -12.03
C THR A 64 57.40 -20.97 -10.65
N ARG A 65 56.88 -21.68 -9.61
CA ARG A 65 57.48 -22.17 -8.34
C ARG A 65 58.13 -21.13 -7.40
N VAL A 66 57.96 -21.22 -6.08
CA VAL A 66 58.59 -22.20 -5.17
C VAL A 66 57.88 -22.19 -3.80
N ASP A 67 57.69 -23.38 -3.24
CA ASP A 67 57.30 -23.64 -1.85
C ASP A 67 58.31 -23.06 -0.84
N SER A 68 57.83 -22.64 0.34
CA SER A 68 58.64 -22.76 1.56
C SER A 68 57.75 -22.94 2.78
N ALA A 69 57.86 -24.14 3.33
CA ALA A 69 57.33 -24.58 4.60
C ALA A 69 58.21 -24.14 5.79
N GLY A 70 57.64 -24.23 6.98
CA GLY A 70 58.35 -24.32 8.27
C GLY A 70 58.44 -22.99 9.03
N VAL A 71 58.33 -22.90 10.35
CA VAL A 71 58.58 -23.89 11.40
C VAL A 71 57.81 -23.49 12.67
N HIS A 72 57.30 -24.50 13.39
CA HIS A 72 56.81 -24.45 14.77
C HIS A 72 57.92 -24.23 15.80
N THR A 73 57.69 -23.37 16.81
CA THR A 73 58.14 -23.63 18.21
C THR A 73 57.42 -22.74 19.25
N THR A 74 56.50 -23.33 20.02
CA THR A 74 56.23 -23.06 21.46
C THR A 74 57.36 -23.68 22.32
N PRO A 75 57.50 -23.54 23.67
CA PRO A 75 56.47 -23.24 24.69
C PRO A 75 56.92 -22.51 26.00
N ALA A 76 55.94 -22.39 26.91
CA ALA A 76 56.02 -22.54 28.38
C ALA A 76 56.41 -21.34 29.26
N GLY A 77 55.49 -21.03 30.19
CA GLY A 77 55.71 -20.14 31.33
C GLY A 77 54.42 -19.74 32.05
N SER A 78 53.69 -20.72 32.59
CA SER A 78 52.64 -20.50 33.59
C SER A 78 53.29 -20.59 34.99
N PRO A 79 52.80 -19.84 35.99
CA PRO A 79 52.00 -20.55 37.00
C PRO A 79 50.83 -19.74 37.63
N ALA A 80 49.79 -20.53 37.94
CA ALA A 80 48.91 -20.51 39.13
C ALA A 80 47.92 -19.34 39.41
N SER A 81 46.63 -19.71 39.29
CA SER A 81 45.42 -19.21 39.99
C SER A 81 45.51 -19.40 41.53
N PRO A 82 44.73 -18.71 42.41
CA PRO A 82 43.24 -18.86 42.50
C PRO A 82 42.40 -17.66 43.03
N ASP A 83 41.15 -17.56 42.58
CA ASP A 83 39.89 -17.26 43.33
C ASP A 83 38.83 -16.78 42.32
N ARG A 84 37.76 -17.52 42.01
CA ARG A 84 36.57 -17.88 42.79
C ARG A 84 35.59 -16.71 43.04
N SER A 85 34.38 -16.95 42.55
CA SER A 85 33.09 -16.28 42.82
C SER A 85 32.69 -15.18 41.83
N ALA A 86 31.44 -15.10 41.36
CA ALA A 86 30.34 -16.04 41.26
C ALA A 86 29.34 -15.36 40.31
N SER A 87 28.89 -16.08 39.29
CA SER A 87 27.78 -15.66 38.42
C SER A 87 26.46 -15.98 39.13
N PRO A 88 25.48 -15.06 39.20
CA PRO A 88 24.14 -15.42 39.66
C PRO A 88 23.42 -16.25 38.58
N PRO A 89 22.82 -17.40 38.94
CA PRO A 89 22.10 -18.25 37.99
C PRO A 89 20.71 -17.71 37.68
N ALA A 90 20.23 -18.06 36.49
CA ALA A 90 18.84 -17.92 36.08
C ALA A 90 17.89 -18.68 37.03
N PRO A 91 16.77 -18.07 37.46
CA PRO A 91 15.67 -18.81 38.09
C PRO A 91 14.87 -19.58 37.04
N GLY A 92 14.81 -20.89 37.23
CA GLY A 92 14.06 -21.82 36.39
C GLY A 92 12.54 -21.73 36.53
N LEU A 93 11.88 -22.36 35.55
CA LEU A 93 10.46 -22.74 35.57
C LEU A 93 10.15 -23.63 36.79
N PRO A 94 8.98 -23.44 37.43
CA PRO A 94 8.27 -24.52 38.08
C PRO A 94 6.95 -24.87 37.37
N ALA A 95 6.62 -26.14 37.53
CA ALA A 95 5.55 -26.94 36.96
C ALA A 95 4.11 -26.46 37.26
N SER A 96 3.18 -26.96 36.43
CA SER A 96 1.74 -26.99 36.64
C SER A 96 1.32 -27.61 37.98
N PRO A 97 0.21 -27.15 38.57
CA PRO A 97 -0.59 -27.94 39.50
C PRO A 97 -2.06 -28.07 38.98
N PRO A 98 -2.95 -28.82 39.65
CA PRO A 98 -3.24 -30.22 39.34
C PRO A 98 -4.67 -30.43 38.77
N SER A 99 -4.84 -31.54 38.05
CA SER A 99 -6.12 -32.18 37.80
C SER A 99 -6.72 -32.72 39.10
N GLY A 100 -7.93 -32.27 39.44
CA GLY A 100 -8.72 -32.79 40.56
C GLY A 100 -10.15 -33.12 40.11
N ASP A 101 -10.55 -34.34 40.39
CA ASP A 101 -11.75 -35.04 39.94
C ASP A 101 -13.10 -34.47 40.39
N ARG A 102 -14.11 -34.79 39.57
CA ARG A 102 -15.58 -34.80 39.82
C ARG A 102 -15.93 -35.63 41.08
N PRO A 103 -17.10 -35.47 41.77
CA PRO A 103 -18.39 -35.98 41.24
C PRO A 103 -19.68 -35.30 41.75
N GLY A 104 -20.81 -35.56 41.07
CA GLY A 104 -22.19 -35.31 41.59
C GLY A 104 -23.09 -34.54 40.61
N ALA A 105 -23.75 -35.20 39.66
CA ALA A 105 -25.08 -35.83 39.79
C ALA A 105 -26.24 -34.82 39.59
N GLY A 106 -26.97 -34.98 38.47
CA GLY A 106 -28.19 -34.22 38.19
C GLY A 106 -28.69 -34.34 36.74
N SER A 107 -29.32 -35.48 36.42
CA SER A 107 -30.38 -35.70 35.41
C SER A 107 -30.31 -34.94 34.06
N SER A 108 -30.00 -35.60 32.94
CA SER A 108 -30.97 -36.33 32.09
C SER A 108 -32.20 -35.52 31.66
N LYS A 109 -32.23 -35.12 30.38
CA LYS A 109 -33.36 -35.36 29.45
C LYS A 109 -32.97 -35.01 28.01
N ARG A 110 -32.65 -36.05 27.24
CA ARG A 110 -32.93 -36.14 25.79
C ARG A 110 -34.26 -36.88 25.65
N PRO A 111 -35.21 -36.38 24.86
CA PRO A 111 -35.60 -37.05 23.60
C PRO A 111 -35.75 -36.02 22.46
N ALA A 112 -35.02 -36.09 21.35
CA ALA A 112 -35.39 -36.82 20.13
C ALA A 112 -36.82 -36.55 19.64
N ALA A 113 -36.97 -35.75 18.57
CA ALA A 113 -37.83 -36.07 17.43
C ALA A 113 -37.59 -35.10 16.26
N ARG A 114 -37.20 -35.69 15.14
CA ARG A 114 -37.12 -35.15 13.78
C ARG A 114 -38.54 -35.10 13.20
N PRO A 115 -38.92 -34.04 12.48
CA PRO A 115 -39.85 -34.18 11.37
C PRO A 115 -39.08 -34.11 10.07
N THR A 116 -39.06 -35.23 9.37
CA THR A 116 -38.69 -35.34 7.97
C THR A 116 -39.78 -34.64 7.17
N GLY A 117 -39.43 -33.58 6.45
CA GLY A 117 -40.30 -32.87 5.49
C GLY A 117 -39.49 -32.56 4.23
N PRO A 118 -40.10 -32.63 3.04
CA PRO A 118 -39.45 -33.15 1.84
C PRO A 118 -38.49 -32.16 1.19
N ALA A 119 -37.43 -32.73 0.61
CA ALA A 119 -36.59 -32.08 -0.37
C ALA A 119 -37.42 -31.70 -1.60
N MET A 120 -37.70 -30.42 -1.77
CA MET A 120 -38.03 -29.86 -3.07
C MET A 120 -36.76 -29.27 -3.67
N LYS A 121 -36.21 -30.01 -4.65
CA LYS A 121 -35.50 -29.44 -5.78
C LYS A 121 -36.42 -28.38 -6.40
N GLY A 122 -35.97 -27.14 -6.38
CA GLY A 122 -36.56 -26.03 -7.09
C GLY A 122 -35.43 -25.25 -7.75
N ASP A 123 -34.95 -25.76 -8.88
CA ASP A 123 -34.28 -24.94 -9.88
C ASP A 123 -35.34 -23.97 -10.43
N GLY A 124 -35.22 -22.69 -10.06
CA GLY A 124 -36.05 -21.60 -10.55
C GLY A 124 -35.23 -20.31 -10.60
N PRO A 125 -35.13 -19.64 -11.77
CA PRO A 125 -34.26 -18.49 -11.95
C PRO A 125 -34.99 -17.22 -11.49
N ASP A 126 -34.91 -16.92 -10.20
CA ASP A 126 -35.49 -15.67 -9.66
C ASP A 126 -34.49 -14.51 -9.77
N GLY A 127 -34.78 -13.65 -10.74
CA GLY A 127 -34.17 -12.34 -10.95
C GLY A 127 -34.49 -11.35 -9.83
N GLY A 128 -33.77 -11.47 -8.71
CA GLY A 128 -33.55 -10.37 -7.79
C GLY A 128 -32.39 -9.48 -8.28
N PRO A 129 -32.39 -8.15 -8.01
CA PRO A 129 -31.23 -7.33 -8.33
C PRO A 129 -30.02 -7.93 -7.66
N ALA A 130 -29.02 -8.30 -8.47
CA ALA A 130 -27.81 -8.98 -8.05
C ALA A 130 -27.30 -8.33 -6.77
N ARG A 131 -27.41 -9.02 -5.63
CA ARG A 131 -26.77 -8.58 -4.39
C ARG A 131 -25.28 -8.64 -4.65
N ILE A 132 -24.71 -7.52 -5.09
CA ILE A 132 -23.28 -7.35 -5.31
C ILE A 132 -22.61 -7.83 -4.03
N ARG A 133 -21.85 -8.93 -4.13
CA ARG A 133 -21.19 -9.57 -2.98
C ARG A 133 -20.47 -8.49 -2.18
N ARG A 134 -20.87 -8.31 -0.92
CA ARG A 134 -20.10 -7.47 0.00
C ARG A 134 -18.68 -8.01 0.05
N VAL A 135 -17.71 -7.16 -0.23
CA VAL A 135 -16.30 -7.49 -0.06
C VAL A 135 -16.03 -7.73 1.41
N GLY A 136 -15.64 -8.95 1.78
CA GLY A 136 -15.51 -9.39 3.18
C GLY A 136 -14.45 -8.63 3.99
N TRP A 137 -13.61 -7.83 3.33
CA TRP A 137 -12.59 -7.00 3.95
C TRP A 137 -13.08 -5.57 4.30
N VAL A 138 -14.31 -5.19 3.94
CA VAL A 138 -14.91 -3.89 4.34
C VAL A 138 -15.90 -4.12 5.48
N THR A 139 -15.54 -3.66 6.68
CA THR A 139 -16.36 -3.81 7.90
C THR A 139 -17.18 -2.57 8.25
N TYR A 140 -16.84 -1.41 7.70
CA TYR A 140 -17.61 -0.17 7.86
C TYR A 140 -17.78 0.54 6.51
N LEU A 141 -19.02 0.92 6.22
CA LEU A 141 -19.38 1.80 5.11
C LEU A 141 -20.49 2.74 5.61
N PRO A 142 -20.40 4.06 5.38
CA PRO A 142 -21.46 4.98 5.76
C PRO A 142 -22.82 4.55 5.19
N PRO A 143 -23.91 4.70 5.97
CA PRO A 143 -25.25 4.35 5.49
C PRO A 143 -25.64 5.23 4.30
N GLY A 144 -26.49 4.72 3.40
CA GLY A 144 -26.94 5.44 2.21
C GLY A 144 -25.98 5.35 1.02
N LEU A 145 -24.90 4.56 1.12
CA LEU A 145 -24.02 4.22 0.00
C LEU A 145 -24.40 2.87 -0.61
N ALA A 146 -24.51 2.83 -1.93
CA ALA A 146 -24.72 1.61 -2.71
C ALA A 146 -23.49 1.33 -3.58
N ALA A 147 -23.17 0.06 -3.81
CA ALA A 147 -22.08 -0.30 -4.71
C ALA A 147 -22.44 0.11 -6.14
N GLU A 148 -21.58 0.87 -6.81
CA GLU A 148 -21.81 1.35 -8.17
C GLU A 148 -21.75 0.18 -9.18
N GLN A 149 -20.82 -0.73 -8.94
CA GLN A 149 -20.53 -1.88 -9.78
C GLN A 149 -19.82 -2.96 -8.95
N PRO A 150 -19.76 -4.21 -9.42
CA PRO A 150 -18.83 -5.18 -8.87
C PRO A 150 -17.40 -4.62 -8.81
N CYS A 151 -16.63 -5.05 -7.80
CA CYS A 151 -15.24 -4.62 -7.69
C CYS A 151 -14.46 -5.06 -8.94
N VAL A 152 -13.70 -4.12 -9.50
CA VAL A 152 -12.91 -4.33 -10.72
C VAL A 152 -11.49 -4.72 -10.33
N GLU A 153 -10.98 -5.80 -10.90
CA GLU A 153 -9.57 -6.18 -10.78
C GLU A 153 -8.81 -5.76 -12.03
N HIS A 154 -7.65 -5.14 -11.83
CA HIS A 154 -6.70 -4.81 -12.87
C HIS A 154 -5.37 -5.44 -12.54
N ASP A 155 -4.85 -6.28 -13.44
CA ASP A 155 -3.49 -6.74 -13.38
C ASP A 155 -2.60 -5.72 -14.10
N GLU A 156 -1.55 -5.27 -13.42
CA GLU A 156 -0.54 -4.35 -13.94
C GLU A 156 0.83 -5.05 -13.85
N ARG A 157 1.83 -4.61 -14.62
CA ARG A 157 3.16 -5.23 -14.56
C ARG A 157 3.75 -5.00 -13.16
N GLY A 158 3.81 -6.07 -12.36
CA GLY A 158 4.31 -6.03 -10.98
C GLY A 158 3.23 -6.12 -9.90
N GLY A 159 1.94 -6.23 -10.26
CA GLY A 159 0.89 -6.38 -9.25
C GLY A 159 -0.54 -6.49 -9.76
N ARG A 160 -1.47 -6.59 -8.82
CA ARG A 160 -2.92 -6.57 -9.02
C ARG A 160 -3.54 -5.48 -8.15
N THR A 161 -4.43 -4.68 -8.75
CA THR A 161 -5.24 -3.70 -8.04
C THR A 161 -6.71 -4.12 -8.08
N THR A 162 -7.32 -4.30 -6.92
CA THR A 162 -8.78 -4.46 -6.78
C THR A 162 -9.39 -3.10 -6.42
N THR A 163 -10.36 -2.61 -7.19
CA THR A 163 -11.03 -1.33 -6.94
C THR A 163 -12.52 -1.55 -6.73
N CYS A 164 -13.04 -1.08 -5.60
CA CYS A 164 -14.47 -1.11 -5.29
C CYS A 164 -14.98 0.33 -5.11
N ARG A 165 -16.17 0.61 -5.63
CA ARG A 165 -16.77 1.95 -5.61
C ARG A 165 -18.18 1.90 -5.07
N TRP A 166 -18.50 2.89 -4.23
CA TRP A 166 -19.83 3.11 -3.68
C TRP A 166 -20.20 4.57 -3.79
N SER A 167 -21.47 4.85 -4.08
CA SER A 167 -21.99 6.21 -4.07
C SER A 167 -23.45 6.26 -3.63
N GLY A 168 -23.89 7.46 -3.28
CA GLY A 168 -25.26 7.74 -2.90
C GLY A 168 -25.43 9.19 -2.44
N PRO A 169 -26.59 9.54 -1.87
CA PRO A 169 -26.86 10.89 -1.39
C PRO A 169 -25.80 11.49 -0.44
N PRO A 170 -25.19 10.73 0.49
CA PRO A 170 -24.25 11.32 1.44
C PRO A 170 -22.84 11.53 0.85
N GLY A 171 -22.55 11.03 -0.36
CA GLY A 171 -21.27 11.15 -1.03
C GLY A 171 -20.84 9.86 -1.74
N TRP A 172 -19.53 9.66 -1.86
CA TRP A 172 -18.94 8.49 -2.51
C TRP A 172 -17.71 7.99 -1.76
N VAL A 173 -17.43 6.70 -1.94
CA VAL A 173 -16.26 6.00 -1.42
C VAL A 173 -15.65 5.16 -2.53
N GLU A 174 -14.34 5.24 -2.68
CA GLU A 174 -13.55 4.36 -3.53
C GLU A 174 -12.50 3.68 -2.64
N ILE A 175 -12.42 2.35 -2.68
CA ILE A 175 -11.37 1.61 -1.98
C ILE A 175 -10.58 0.81 -3.00
N ARG A 176 -9.27 1.01 -2.98
CA ARG A 176 -8.29 0.29 -3.81
C ARG A 176 -7.38 -0.55 -2.94
N VAL A 177 -7.25 -1.82 -3.28
CA VAL A 177 -6.29 -2.74 -2.67
C VAL A 177 -5.25 -3.07 -3.71
N VAL A 178 -4.01 -2.65 -3.48
CA VAL A 178 -2.89 -2.88 -4.39
C VAL A 178 -2.03 -4.00 -3.82
N ARG A 179 -1.80 -5.05 -4.61
CA ARG A 179 -0.92 -6.17 -4.28
C ARG A 179 0.19 -6.21 -5.30
N GLY A 180 1.45 -6.16 -4.89
CA GLY A 180 2.55 -6.15 -5.86
C GLY A 180 3.92 -6.12 -5.21
N THR A 181 4.95 -6.35 -6.02
CA THR A 181 6.34 -6.18 -5.60
C THR A 181 6.76 -4.72 -5.75
N GLY A 182 7.73 -4.27 -4.96
CA GLY A 182 8.27 -2.90 -5.04
C GLY A 182 7.48 -1.83 -4.29
N LEU A 183 6.36 -2.17 -3.65
CA LEU A 183 5.65 -1.26 -2.75
C LEU A 183 6.44 -1.10 -1.46
N SER A 184 7.01 0.09 -1.26
CA SER A 184 7.91 0.43 -0.16
C SER A 184 7.25 1.37 0.86
N GLY A 185 6.24 2.14 0.43
CA GLY A 185 5.53 3.08 1.28
C GLY A 185 4.12 3.42 0.80
N PRO A 186 3.34 4.14 1.63
CA PRO A 186 2.01 4.63 1.24
C PRO A 186 2.04 5.57 0.03
N GLU A 187 3.18 6.22 -0.24
CA GLU A 187 3.38 7.14 -1.35
C GLU A 187 3.29 6.42 -2.71
N ASP A 188 3.72 5.16 -2.77
CA ASP A 188 3.70 4.33 -3.98
C ASP A 188 2.28 3.93 -4.41
N LEU A 189 1.29 4.12 -3.53
CA LEU A 189 -0.11 3.72 -3.77
C LEU A 189 -0.93 4.79 -4.49
N TYR A 190 -0.44 6.04 -4.51
CA TYR A 190 -1.13 7.14 -5.15
C TYR A 190 -0.97 7.11 -6.67
N ARG A 191 -2.07 7.38 -7.38
CA ARG A 191 -2.04 7.58 -8.84
C ARG A 191 -1.80 9.07 -9.12
N GLY A 192 -0.73 9.38 -9.84
CA GLY A 192 -0.36 10.75 -10.23
C GLY A 192 0.55 11.45 -9.23
N ASP A 193 0.79 12.75 -9.46
CA ASP A 193 1.56 13.62 -8.54
C ASP A 193 0.64 14.04 -7.37
N PRO A 194 0.75 13.46 -6.16
CA PRO A 194 -0.05 13.93 -5.04
C PRO A 194 0.39 15.34 -4.61
N ALA A 195 -0.55 16.12 -4.07
CA ALA A 195 -0.19 17.22 -3.19
C ALA A 195 0.68 16.71 -2.03
N VAL A 196 1.42 17.60 -1.37
CA VAL A 196 2.31 17.22 -0.25
C VAL A 196 1.52 16.40 0.78
N PRO A 197 1.86 15.11 1.00
CA PRO A 197 1.08 14.24 1.87
C PRO A 197 1.25 14.67 3.33
N GLN A 198 0.15 14.63 4.07
CA GLN A 198 0.16 14.69 5.53
C GLN A 198 0.24 13.27 6.07
N TYR A 199 0.97 13.05 7.17
CA TYR A 199 1.10 11.72 7.76
C TYR A 199 0.15 11.54 8.94
N THR A 200 -0.40 10.34 9.05
CA THR A 200 -1.27 9.89 10.14
C THR A 200 -1.03 8.40 10.40
N SER A 201 -1.91 7.76 11.17
CA SER A 201 -1.97 6.31 11.26
C SER A 201 -3.37 5.77 11.00
N VAL A 202 -3.44 4.57 10.41
CA VAL A 202 -4.65 3.76 10.32
C VAL A 202 -4.39 2.51 11.14
N ARG A 203 -5.11 2.33 12.25
CA ARG A 203 -4.93 1.19 13.16
C ARG A 203 -3.46 0.98 13.61
N GLY A 204 -2.76 2.08 13.91
CA GLY A 204 -1.35 2.07 14.33
C GLY A 204 -0.33 1.91 13.20
N VAL A 205 -0.77 1.74 11.95
CA VAL A 205 0.10 1.65 10.77
C VAL A 205 0.27 3.04 10.16
N ARG A 206 1.50 3.43 9.81
CA ARG A 206 1.77 4.72 9.15
C ARG A 206 0.97 4.83 7.86
N ALA A 207 0.27 5.96 7.74
CA ALA A 207 -0.56 6.29 6.60
C ALA A 207 -0.23 7.68 6.09
N ALA A 208 -0.37 7.89 4.78
CA ALA A 208 -0.35 9.20 4.16
C ALA A 208 -1.78 9.64 3.87
N VAL A 209 -2.04 10.93 3.92
CA VAL A 209 -3.34 11.54 3.60
C VAL A 209 -3.11 12.68 2.62
N THR A 210 -3.94 12.74 1.58
CA THR A 210 -3.91 13.81 0.58
C THR A 210 -5.33 14.25 0.24
N ASP A 211 -5.49 15.50 -0.15
CA ASP A 211 -6.71 15.93 -0.84
C ASP A 211 -6.68 15.47 -2.29
N ARG A 212 -7.87 15.22 -2.86
CA ARG A 212 -8.07 14.91 -4.28
C ARG A 212 -8.64 16.12 -5.01
N PRO A 213 -8.40 16.26 -6.33
CA PRO A 213 -8.91 17.38 -7.12
C PRO A 213 -10.45 17.38 -7.25
N ASP A 214 -11.11 16.24 -7.04
CA ASP A 214 -12.57 16.06 -7.12
C ASP A 214 -13.30 16.42 -5.81
N SER A 215 -12.73 17.30 -4.99
CA SER A 215 -13.20 17.64 -3.64
C SER A 215 -13.20 16.46 -2.65
N GLY A 216 -12.59 15.33 -3.01
CA GLY A 216 -12.38 14.19 -2.13
C GLY A 216 -11.15 14.35 -1.24
N ARG A 217 -11.03 13.44 -0.29
CA ARG A 217 -9.82 13.20 0.50
C ARG A 217 -9.51 11.71 0.46
N GLN A 218 -8.23 11.37 0.48
CA GLN A 218 -7.81 9.97 0.45
C GLN A 218 -6.72 9.70 1.48
N VAL A 219 -6.69 8.47 1.97
CA VAL A 219 -5.69 7.94 2.89
C VAL A 219 -5.13 6.64 2.33
N ALA A 220 -3.82 6.50 2.36
CA ALA A 220 -3.10 5.34 1.87
C ALA A 220 -2.18 4.77 2.95
N TRP A 221 -2.09 3.44 3.07
CA TRP A 221 -1.21 2.76 4.02
C TRP A 221 -0.78 1.39 3.51
N MET A 222 0.34 0.91 4.03
CA MET A 222 0.85 -0.43 3.75
C MET A 222 0.32 -1.40 4.82
N ALA A 223 -0.63 -2.27 4.46
CA ALA A 223 -1.18 -3.24 5.41
C ALA A 223 -0.13 -4.31 5.82
N ARG A 224 0.73 -4.68 4.88
CA ARG A 224 1.89 -5.56 5.04
C ARG A 224 2.82 -5.41 3.82
N PRO A 225 4.05 -5.94 3.84
CA PRO A 225 4.92 -5.91 2.67
C PRO A 225 4.20 -6.41 1.40
N GLY A 226 4.23 -5.61 0.34
CA GLY A 226 3.59 -5.92 -0.94
C GLY A 226 2.07 -5.82 -0.98
N VAL A 227 1.39 -5.37 0.09
CA VAL A 227 -0.06 -5.12 0.09
C VAL A 227 -0.36 -3.75 0.70
N GLY A 228 -0.88 -2.86 -0.14
CA GLY A 228 -1.33 -1.52 0.25
C GLY A 228 -2.82 -1.33 0.08
N ALA A 229 -3.36 -0.37 0.83
CA ALA A 229 -4.74 0.10 0.69
C ALA A 229 -4.75 1.60 0.40
N VAL A 230 -5.70 2.03 -0.42
CA VAL A 230 -6.08 3.43 -0.57
C VAL A 230 -7.59 3.52 -0.38
N VAL A 231 -8.01 4.40 0.53
CA VAL A 231 -9.42 4.76 0.69
C VAL A 231 -9.55 6.21 0.26
N ALA A 232 -10.44 6.48 -0.68
CA ALA A 232 -10.84 7.83 -1.07
C ALA A 232 -12.32 8.02 -0.74
N ALA A 233 -12.65 9.20 -0.22
CA ALA A 233 -14.00 9.58 0.14
C ALA A 233 -14.23 11.04 -0.27
N GLY A 234 -15.40 11.33 -0.83
CA GLY A 234 -15.74 12.68 -1.27
C GLY A 234 -17.23 12.91 -1.32
N GLY A 235 -17.60 14.19 -1.39
CA GLY A 235 -18.99 14.63 -1.30
C GLY A 235 -19.58 14.51 0.11
N GLY A 236 -20.46 15.46 0.45
CA GLY A 236 -21.28 15.45 1.66
C GLY A 236 -20.52 15.11 2.95
N SER A 237 -21.19 14.36 3.83
CA SER A 237 -20.67 13.95 5.13
C SER A 237 -19.75 12.72 5.06
N VAL A 238 -19.64 12.06 3.90
CA VAL A 238 -18.78 10.89 3.70
C VAL A 238 -17.31 11.28 3.72
N ARG A 239 -16.97 12.46 3.19
CA ARG A 239 -15.59 13.01 3.23
C ARG A 239 -15.05 13.08 4.66
N ASP A 240 -15.87 13.53 5.60
CA ASP A 240 -15.48 13.70 7.01
C ASP A 240 -15.32 12.37 7.75
N GLN A 241 -15.83 11.27 7.17
CA GLN A 241 -15.75 9.93 7.74
C GLN A 241 -14.58 9.11 7.19
N LEU A 242 -13.68 9.70 6.38
CA LEU A 242 -12.56 9.01 5.73
C LEU A 242 -11.78 8.07 6.67
N MET A 243 -11.40 8.56 7.86
CA MET A 243 -10.62 7.77 8.80
C MET A 243 -11.40 6.58 9.36
N ARG A 244 -12.69 6.75 9.67
CA ARG A 244 -13.56 5.67 10.13
C ARG A 244 -13.76 4.61 9.04
N ILE A 245 -13.85 5.02 7.78
CA ILE A 245 -13.91 4.12 6.61
C ILE A 245 -12.60 3.34 6.49
N ALA A 246 -11.45 4.01 6.59
CA ALA A 246 -10.15 3.37 6.52
C ALA A 246 -9.92 2.33 7.64
N GLU A 247 -10.32 2.64 8.88
CA GLU A 247 -10.28 1.68 9.98
C GLU A 247 -11.20 0.47 9.78
N GLY A 248 -12.25 0.64 8.97
CA GLY A 248 -13.14 -0.42 8.53
C GLY A 248 -12.51 -1.42 7.55
N VAL A 249 -11.35 -1.12 6.97
CA VAL A 249 -10.70 -1.98 5.97
C VAL A 249 -9.78 -3.02 6.63
N ARG A 250 -9.97 -4.30 6.31
CA ARG A 250 -9.28 -5.47 6.89
C ARG A 250 -8.58 -6.29 5.79
N LEU A 251 -7.29 -6.02 5.56
CA LEU A 251 -6.46 -6.66 4.53
C LEU A 251 -5.51 -7.73 5.07
#